data_AF-G9QVA5-F1
#
_entry.id   AF-G9QVA5-F1
#
_cell.length_a   1.000
_cell.length_b   1.000
_cell.length_c   1.000
_cell.angle_alpha   90.00
_cell.angle_beta   90.00
_cell.angle_gamma   90.00
#
_symmetry.space_group_name_H-M   'P 1'
#
loop_
_entity.id
_entity.type
_entity.pdbx_description
1 polymer ?
#
loop_
_entity_poly.entity_id
_entity_poly.type
_entity_poly.pdbx_seq_one_letter_code
_entity_poly.pdbx_strand_id
1 'polypeptide(L)'
;MNEILDICKRAKAVCGELLRLDSPAKFEILNAVAYELLAQKEAIKAANAKDLANGEKSGLSAALLDRLRLTDARIEAMAKGVREVAGFAEVVGENLGGWSHPNGMQISRIRVPLGVLGIISPFLIFCGGKQNWKAVVKARSV
;
A
#
# COMPACT_ATOMS: atom_id res chain seq x y z
N MET A 1 -19.64 15.89 -6.27
CA MET A 1 -19.24 14.93 -5.22
C MET A 1 -17.73 14.78 -5.30
N ASN A 2 -16.99 14.94 -4.21
CA ASN A 2 -15.52 14.86 -4.24
C ASN A 2 -15.08 13.39 -4.13
N GLU A 3 -14.72 12.76 -5.25
CA GLU A 3 -14.34 11.34 -5.35
C GLU A 3 -13.29 10.91 -4.30
N ILE A 4 -12.26 11.75 -4.08
CA ILE A 4 -11.22 11.51 -3.09
C ILE A 4 -11.81 11.47 -1.67
N LEU A 5 -12.74 12.37 -1.35
CA LEU A 5 -13.39 12.38 -0.05
C LEU A 5 -14.18 11.09 0.21
N ASP A 6 -14.83 10.55 -0.82
CA ASP A 6 -15.59 9.31 -0.72
C ASP A 6 -14.68 8.09 -0.54
N ILE A 7 -13.54 8.05 -1.25
CA ILE A 7 -12.51 7.02 -1.04
C ILE A 7 -12.00 7.06 0.42
N CYS A 8 -11.67 8.24 0.92
CA CYS A 8 -11.19 8.42 2.29
C CYS A 8 -12.25 8.01 3.34
N LYS A 9 -13.53 8.35 3.12
CA LYS A 9 -14.64 7.94 4.00
C LYS A 9 -14.78 6.42 4.05
N ARG A 10 -14.75 5.74 2.90
CA ARG A 10 -14.81 4.27 2.85
C ARG A 10 -13.63 3.61 3.54
N ALA A 11 -12.41 4.10 3.29
CA ALA A 11 -11.21 3.60 3.97
C ALA A 11 -11.31 3.76 5.49
N LYS A 12 -11.80 4.91 5.97
CA LYS A 12 -11.98 5.16 7.41
C LYS A 12 -13.05 4.26 8.03
N ALA A 13 -14.14 4.00 7.32
CA ALA A 13 -15.24 3.15 7.81
C ALA A 13 -14.79 1.72 8.11
N VAL A 14 -13.96 1.12 7.23
CA VAL A 14 -13.50 -0.27 7.35
C VAL A 14 -12.26 -0.42 8.24
N CYS A 15 -11.54 0.68 8.50
CA CYS A 15 -10.30 0.67 9.29
C CYS A 15 -10.47 -0.07 10.63
N GLY A 16 -11.55 0.17 11.37
CA GLY A 16 -11.79 -0.48 12.66
C GLY A 16 -11.97 -2.00 12.57
N GLU A 17 -12.54 -2.51 11.48
CA GLU A 17 -12.73 -3.94 11.25
C GLU A 17 -11.40 -4.64 10.96
N LEU A 18 -10.55 -4.03 10.12
CA LEU A 18 -9.21 -4.55 9.83
C LEU A 18 -8.31 -4.63 11.08
N LEU A 19 -8.49 -3.73 12.04
CA LEU A 19 -7.73 -3.75 13.29
C LEU A 19 -8.13 -4.90 14.24
N ARG A 20 -9.31 -5.49 14.05
CA ARG A 20 -9.77 -6.63 14.86
C ARG A 20 -9.29 -7.98 14.32
N LEU A 21 -8.70 -8.00 13.13
CA LEU A 21 -8.13 -9.23 12.59
C LEU A 21 -6.98 -9.71 13.45
N ASP A 22 -6.98 -10.99 13.76
CA ASP A 22 -5.87 -11.66 14.43
C ASP A 22 -4.72 -11.94 13.45
N SER A 23 -3.58 -12.34 14.00
CA SER A 23 -2.38 -12.64 13.21
C SER A 23 -2.60 -13.77 12.18
N PRO A 24 -3.27 -14.89 12.51
CA PRO A 24 -3.59 -15.93 11.53
C PRO A 24 -4.44 -15.44 10.36
N ALA A 25 -5.50 -14.66 10.60
CA ALA A 25 -6.34 -14.14 9.52
C ALA A 25 -5.54 -13.22 8.58
N LYS A 26 -4.69 -12.34 9.12
CA LYS A 26 -3.82 -11.47 8.30
C LYS A 26 -2.82 -12.28 7.48
N PHE A 27 -2.23 -13.33 8.07
CA PHE A 27 -1.32 -14.24 7.38
C PHE A 27 -2.00 -14.92 6.19
N GLU A 28 -3.19 -15.48 6.38
CA GLU A 28 -3.95 -16.14 5.31
C GLU A 28 -4.34 -15.16 4.20
N ILE A 29 -4.81 -13.96 4.56
CA ILE A 29 -5.15 -12.92 3.58
C ILE A 29 -3.94 -12.54 2.71
N LEU A 30 -2.78 -12.29 3.32
CA LEU A 30 -1.58 -11.92 2.58
C LEU A 30 -1.07 -13.06 1.70
N ASN A 31 -1.15 -14.31 2.16
CA ASN A 31 -0.80 -15.47 1.34
C ASN A 31 -1.76 -15.67 0.16
N ALA A 32 -3.07 -15.46 0.38
CA ALA A 32 -4.06 -15.49 -0.69
C ALA A 32 -3.79 -14.40 -1.75
N VAL A 33 -3.42 -13.19 -1.32
CA VAL A 33 -3.01 -12.11 -2.25
C VAL A 33 -1.78 -12.53 -3.05
N ALA A 34 -0.76 -13.10 -2.40
CA ALA A 34 0.44 -13.57 -3.10
C ALA A 34 0.14 -14.70 -4.10
N TYR A 35 -0.78 -15.61 -3.77
CA TYR A 35 -1.26 -16.65 -4.68
C TYR A 35 -1.98 -16.06 -5.90
N GLU A 36 -2.93 -15.15 -5.66
CA GLU A 36 -3.73 -14.54 -6.73
C GLU A 36 -2.87 -13.70 -7.69
N LEU A 37 -1.85 -13.00 -7.17
CA LEU A 37 -0.88 -12.27 -8.00
C LEU A 37 -0.18 -13.18 -9.02
N LEU A 38 0.15 -14.41 -8.62
CA LEU A 38 0.80 -15.39 -9.51
C LEU A 38 -0.21 -16.02 -10.47
N ALA A 39 -1.42 -16.33 -9.99
CA ALA A 39 -2.49 -16.88 -10.82
C ALA A 39 -2.89 -15.91 -11.94
N GLN A 40 -2.90 -14.61 -11.66
CA GLN A 40 -3.30 -13.55 -12.59
C GLN A 40 -2.13 -12.94 -13.37
N LYS A 41 -0.92 -13.53 -13.33
CA LYS A 41 0.28 -12.93 -13.92
C LYS A 41 0.12 -12.53 -15.38
N GLU A 42 -0.57 -13.34 -16.18
CA GLU A 42 -0.77 -13.07 -17.61
C GLU A 42 -1.73 -11.90 -17.83
N ALA A 43 -2.80 -11.81 -17.04
CA ALA A 43 -3.71 -10.68 -17.07
C ALA A 43 -3.02 -9.37 -16.66
N ILE A 44 -2.19 -9.42 -15.61
CA ILE A 44 -1.38 -8.28 -15.15
C ILE A 44 -0.40 -7.82 -16.22
N LYS A 45 0.33 -8.74 -16.87
CA LYS A 45 1.26 -8.42 -17.97
C LYS A 45 0.52 -7.82 -19.18
N ALA A 46 -0.65 -8.37 -19.53
CA ALA A 46 -1.47 -7.84 -20.62
C ALA A 46 -1.98 -6.42 -20.35
N ALA A 47 -2.33 -6.10 -19.09
CA ALA A 47 -2.64 -4.74 -18.68
C ALA A 47 -1.41 -3.82 -18.73
N ASN A 48 -0.28 -4.27 -18.18
CA ASN A 48 0.97 -3.52 -18.17
C ASN A 48 1.52 -3.20 -19.58
N ALA A 49 1.29 -4.07 -20.55
CA ALA A 49 1.65 -3.80 -21.95
C ALA A 49 0.92 -2.56 -22.51
N LYS A 50 -0.33 -2.32 -22.09
CA LYS A 50 -1.07 -1.11 -22.45
C LYS A 50 -0.47 0.13 -21.79
N ASP A 51 -0.05 0.00 -20.54
CA ASP A 51 0.62 1.09 -19.79
C ASP A 51 1.97 1.46 -20.41
N LEU A 52 2.77 0.46 -20.82
CA LEU A 52 4.03 0.67 -21.51
C LEU A 52 3.82 1.41 -22.84
N ALA A 53 2.85 0.98 -23.66
CA ALA A 53 2.53 1.64 -24.91
C ALA A 53 2.06 3.09 -24.70
N ASN A 54 1.28 3.36 -23.63
CA ASN A 54 0.87 4.71 -23.27
C ASN A 54 2.04 5.56 -22.77
N GLY A 55 2.95 4.95 -22.00
CA GLY A 55 4.18 5.56 -21.51
C GLY A 55 5.12 5.97 -22.64
N GLU A 56 5.31 5.10 -23.63
CA GLU A 56 6.07 5.38 -24.85
C GLU A 56 5.47 6.57 -25.62
N LYS A 57 4.16 6.55 -25.85
CA LYS A 57 3.44 7.66 -26.51
C LYS A 57 3.54 8.98 -25.72
N SER A 58 3.65 8.90 -24.40
CA SER A 58 3.79 10.06 -23.52
C SER A 58 5.24 10.55 -23.38
N GLY A 59 6.19 9.93 -24.08
CA GLY A 59 7.60 10.33 -24.09
C GLY A 59 8.38 9.93 -22.84
N LEU A 60 7.96 8.87 -22.13
CA LEU A 60 8.76 8.34 -21.02
C LEU A 60 10.13 7.87 -21.51
N SER A 61 11.17 8.17 -20.73
CA SER A 61 12.53 7.69 -21.03
C SER A 61 12.61 6.17 -20.93
N ALA A 62 13.56 5.55 -21.64
CA ALA A 62 13.79 4.11 -21.60
C ALA A 62 14.00 3.58 -20.17
N ALA A 63 14.69 4.35 -19.31
CA ALA A 63 14.90 4.00 -17.91
C ALA A 63 13.59 4.00 -17.09
N LEU A 64 12.66 4.91 -17.39
CA LEU A 64 11.34 4.93 -16.76
C LEU A 64 10.46 3.80 -17.30
N LEU A 65 10.49 3.53 -18.61
CA LEU A 65 9.77 2.39 -19.17
C LEU A 65 10.26 1.05 -18.60
N ASP A 66 11.56 0.91 -18.38
CA ASP A 66 12.09 -0.29 -17.71
C ASP A 66 11.51 -0.43 -16.30
N ARG A 67 11.42 0.64 -15.50
CA ARG A 67 10.77 0.58 -14.18
C ARG A 67 9.29 0.19 -14.25
N LEU A 68 8.61 0.48 -15.36
CA LEU A 68 7.16 0.24 -15.58
C LEU A 68 6.89 -1.19 -15.96
N ARG A 69 7.86 -1.81 -16.62
CA ARG A 69 7.73 -3.16 -17.12
C ARG A 69 7.56 -4.16 -15.98
N LEU A 70 6.49 -4.93 -16.05
CA LEU A 70 6.27 -6.09 -15.20
C LEU A 70 6.70 -7.36 -15.96
N THR A 71 7.78 -7.98 -15.49
CA THR A 71 8.25 -9.27 -15.96
C THR A 71 7.81 -10.38 -15.00
N ASP A 72 7.87 -11.63 -15.43
CA ASP A 72 7.57 -12.78 -14.56
C ASP A 72 8.40 -12.74 -13.27
N ALA A 73 9.71 -12.51 -13.39
CA ALA A 73 10.60 -12.37 -12.24
C ALA A 73 10.19 -11.24 -11.28
N ARG A 74 9.67 -10.12 -11.79
CA ARG A 74 9.21 -9.01 -10.93
C ARG A 74 7.90 -9.35 -10.22
N ILE A 75 6.96 -10.03 -10.90
CA ILE A 75 5.70 -10.50 -10.31
C ILE A 75 5.97 -11.56 -9.24
N GLU A 76 6.89 -12.49 -9.50
CA GLU A 76 7.34 -13.48 -8.52
C GLU A 76 8.00 -12.81 -7.31
N ALA A 77 8.86 -11.81 -7.54
CA ALA A 77 9.45 -11.03 -6.45
C ALA A 77 8.40 -10.27 -5.63
N MET A 78 7.38 -9.69 -6.27
CA MET A 78 6.26 -9.05 -5.57
C MET A 78 5.50 -10.05 -4.70
N ALA A 79 5.13 -11.21 -5.24
CA ALA A 79 4.44 -12.25 -4.48
C ALA A 79 5.31 -12.78 -3.32
N LYS A 80 6.63 -12.95 -3.53
CA LYS A 80 7.58 -13.31 -2.47
C LYS A 80 7.62 -12.26 -1.37
N GLY A 81 7.72 -10.97 -1.72
CA GLY A 81 7.72 -9.88 -0.76
C GLY A 81 6.45 -9.83 0.09
N VAL A 82 5.29 -10.11 -0.51
CA VAL A 82 4.02 -10.21 0.25
C VAL A 82 4.07 -11.37 1.25
N ARG A 83 4.60 -12.54 0.86
CA ARG A 83 4.76 -13.70 1.76
C ARG A 83 5.75 -13.44 2.89
N GLU A 84 6.84 -12.73 2.62
CA GLU A 84 7.81 -12.33 3.63
C GLU A 84 7.17 -11.44 4.69
N VAL A 85 6.40 -10.43 4.26
CA VAL A 85 5.64 -9.55 5.17
C VAL A 85 4.59 -10.33 5.97
N ALA A 86 3.94 -11.32 5.36
CA ALA A 86 2.98 -12.17 6.07
C ALA A 86 3.62 -12.91 7.25
N GLY A 87 4.90 -13.30 7.12
CA GLY A 87 5.65 -14.02 8.16
C GLY A 87 6.16 -13.16 9.32
N PHE A 88 5.94 -11.84 9.30
CA PHE A 88 6.40 -10.97 10.38
C PHE A 88 5.56 -11.15 11.65
N ALA A 89 6.22 -11.03 12.80
CA ALA A 89 5.55 -11.05 14.09
C ALA A 89 4.56 -9.88 14.21
N GLU A 90 3.37 -10.15 14.73
CA GLU A 90 2.39 -9.10 15.00
C GLU A 90 2.89 -8.21 16.15
N VAL A 91 2.96 -6.91 15.87
CA VAL A 91 3.48 -5.91 16.81
C VAL A 91 2.39 -5.00 17.36
N VAL A 92 1.20 -5.01 16.76
CA VAL A 92 0.07 -4.20 17.24
C VAL A 92 -0.42 -4.78 18.56
N GLY A 93 -0.57 -3.90 19.57
CA GLY A 93 -0.94 -4.30 20.92
C GLY A 93 0.24 -4.63 21.83
N GLU A 94 1.48 -4.57 21.34
CA GLU A 94 2.69 -4.77 22.15
C GLU A 94 2.79 -3.69 23.25
N ASN A 95 2.98 -4.12 24.50
CA ASN A 95 3.23 -3.22 25.63
C ASN A 95 4.72 -2.86 25.67
N LEU A 96 5.03 -1.59 25.47
CA LEU A 96 6.38 -1.03 25.44
C LEU A 96 6.90 -0.67 26.85
N GLY A 97 6.14 -1.02 27.88
CA GLY A 97 6.45 -0.74 29.28
C GLY A 97 5.59 0.37 29.88
N GLY A 98 5.78 0.58 31.18
CA GLY A 98 4.91 1.42 31.98
C GLY A 98 5.46 1.63 33.38
N TRP A 99 4.77 2.42 34.18
CA TRP A 99 5.10 2.63 35.58
C TRP A 99 3.85 2.82 36.43
N SER A 100 3.99 2.59 37.72
CA SER A 100 2.94 2.88 38.70
C SER A 100 3.18 4.27 39.30
N HIS A 101 2.15 5.09 39.33
CA HIS A 101 2.17 6.40 39.94
C HIS A 101 1.88 6.29 41.45
N PRO A 102 2.45 7.16 42.31
CA PRO A 102 2.23 7.12 43.77
C PRO A 102 0.79 7.25 44.24
N ASN A 103 -0.13 7.71 43.37
CA ASN A 103 -1.57 7.76 43.65
C ASN A 103 -2.33 6.47 43.31
N GLY A 104 -1.62 5.40 42.92
CA GLY A 104 -2.19 4.09 42.58
C GLY A 104 -2.52 3.88 41.10
N MET A 105 -2.31 4.87 40.22
CA MET A 105 -2.56 4.70 38.78
C MET A 105 -1.46 3.88 38.10
N GLN A 106 -1.84 2.97 37.20
CA GLN A 106 -0.90 2.28 36.32
C GLN A 106 -0.91 2.93 34.94
N ILE A 107 0.27 3.31 34.45
CA ILE A 107 0.45 3.91 33.14
C ILE A 107 1.21 2.92 32.27
N SER A 108 0.66 2.58 31.11
CA SER A 108 1.27 1.68 30.12
C SER A 108 1.34 2.34 28.75
N ARG A 109 2.40 2.06 27.99
CA ARG A 109 2.55 2.46 26.59
C ARG A 109 2.29 1.26 25.69
N ILE A 110 1.28 1.34 24.83
CA ILE A 110 0.87 0.25 23.94
C ILE A 110 1.06 0.68 22.48
N ARG A 111 1.60 -0.20 21.63
CA ARG A 111 1.73 0.05 20.20
C ARG A 111 0.36 0.00 19.52
N VAL A 112 -0.03 1.10 18.89
CA VAL A 112 -1.28 1.24 18.15
C VAL A 112 -1.00 1.53 16.67
N PRO A 113 -1.88 1.09 15.75
CA PRO A 113 -1.75 1.34 14.33
C PRO A 113 -2.05 2.82 14.01
N LEU A 114 -1.44 3.34 12.94
CA LEU A 114 -1.65 4.73 12.50
C LEU A 114 -3.08 4.99 11.96
N GLY A 115 -3.79 3.94 11.55
CA GLY A 115 -5.11 4.03 10.94
C GLY A 115 -5.05 3.91 9.42
N VAL A 116 -5.52 4.94 8.71
CA VAL A 116 -5.57 4.93 7.24
C VAL A 116 -4.29 5.54 6.67
N LEU A 117 -3.65 4.83 5.74
CA LEU A 117 -2.47 5.30 5.01
C LEU A 117 -2.84 5.63 3.56
N GLY A 118 -2.53 6.86 3.13
CA GLY A 118 -2.62 7.28 1.73
C GLY A 118 -1.26 7.15 1.07
N ILE A 119 -1.12 6.20 0.13
CA ILE A 119 0.13 5.99 -0.61
C ILE A 119 0.03 6.75 -1.94
N ILE A 120 0.91 7.74 -2.15
CA ILE A 120 1.02 8.49 -3.41
C ILE A 120 2.31 8.08 -4.10
N SER A 121 2.21 7.29 -5.16
CA SER A 121 3.36 6.83 -5.96
C SER A 121 3.39 7.55 -7.32
N PRO A 122 4.52 8.13 -7.75
CA PRO A 122 4.61 8.96 -8.95
C PRO A 122 4.39 8.21 -10.28
N PHE A 123 4.30 6.88 -10.24
CA PHE A 123 4.49 6.06 -11.41
C PHE A 123 3.20 5.42 -11.96
N LEU A 124 2.23 5.18 -11.08
CA LEU A 124 0.86 4.75 -11.44
C LEU A 124 0.00 5.89 -11.97
N ILE A 125 0.59 7.08 -12.13
CA ILE A 125 -0.06 8.33 -12.53
C ILE A 125 -0.40 8.38 -14.03
N PHE A 126 0.19 7.49 -14.84
CA PHE A 126 0.07 7.58 -16.29
C PHE A 126 -1.06 6.75 -16.92
N CYS A 127 -1.83 6.00 -16.12
CA CYS A 127 -2.94 5.21 -16.65
C CYS A 127 -4.30 5.89 -16.41
N GLY A 128 -4.79 6.62 -17.42
CA GLY A 128 -6.22 6.92 -17.56
C GLY A 128 -6.58 8.41 -17.61
N GLY A 129 -7.17 8.83 -18.73
CA GLY A 129 -7.54 10.21 -19.02
C GLY A 129 -8.50 10.84 -18.01
N LYS A 130 -8.00 11.85 -17.29
CA LYS A 130 -8.54 13.20 -17.08
C LYS A 130 -7.58 13.90 -16.11
N GLN A 131 -6.48 14.38 -16.69
CA GLN A 131 -5.44 15.13 -15.99
C GLN A 131 -5.95 16.54 -15.68
N ASN A 132 -6.12 16.88 -14.39
CA ASN A 132 -6.09 18.29 -13.96
C ASN A 132 -5.71 18.47 -12.50
N TRP A 133 -4.64 17.81 -12.07
CA TRP A 133 -4.01 18.08 -10.77
C TRP A 133 -2.70 18.77 -11.07
N LYS A 134 -2.79 20.10 -11.19
CA LYS A 134 -1.63 20.98 -11.14
C LYS A 134 -0.82 20.57 -9.92
N ALA A 135 0.39 20.04 -10.18
CA ALA A 135 1.35 19.73 -9.15
C ALA A 135 1.61 21.00 -8.33
N VAL A 136 0.99 21.11 -7.15
CA VAL A 136 1.39 22.10 -6.15
C VAL A 136 2.55 21.48 -5.38
N VAL A 137 3.70 21.40 -6.05
CA VAL A 137 5.00 21.34 -5.36
C VAL A 137 5.46 22.79 -5.24
N LYS A 138 4.84 23.52 -4.31
CA LYS A 138 5.40 24.80 -3.87
C LYS A 138 6.40 24.46 -2.77
N ALA A 139 7.62 24.11 -3.18
CA ALA A 139 8.77 24.10 -2.29
C ALA A 139 8.90 25.53 -1.73
N ARG A 140 8.47 25.72 -0.49
CA ARG A 140 8.77 26.94 0.26
C ARG A 140 9.98 26.59 1.13
N SER A 141 11.13 27.10 0.69
CA SER A 141 12.31 27.24 1.52
C SER A 141 11.96 28.06 2.76
N VAL A 142 12.26 27.50 3.93
CA VAL A 142 12.69 28.26 5.10
C VAL A 142 14.06 27.71 5.46
#